data_AF-A0AAN9F3U3-F1
#
_entry.id   AF-A0AAN9F3U3-F1
#
_cell.length_a   1.000
_cell.length_b   1.000
_cell.length_c   1.000
_cell.angle_alpha   90.00
_cell.angle_beta   90.00
_cell.angle_gamma   90.00
#
_symmetry.space_group_name_H-M   'P 1'
#
loop_
_entity.id
_entity.type
_entity.pdbx_description
1 polymer ?
#
loop_
_entity_poly.entity_id
_entity_poly.type
_entity_poly.pdbx_seq_one_letter_code
_entity_poly.pdbx_strand_id
1 'polypeptide(L)'
;MRIYLQSTTGRWIVCYFNDQHNHQLLPGFGRIHRSQSKITEPDMEEVRSLRRVGIKMPHIYASFAERVGGYPYVGFKKKALYNRLHGENKDGVGHAALK
;
A
#
# COMPACT_ATOMS: atom_id res chain seq x y z
N MET A 1 2.03 -0.45 -23.44
CA MET A 1 3.01 0.66 -23.44
C MET A 1 4.41 0.10 -23.59
N ARG A 2 5.22 0.61 -24.53
CA ARG A 2 6.65 0.26 -24.66
C ARG A 2 7.48 1.52 -24.49
N ILE A 3 8.52 1.43 -23.66
CA ILE A 3 9.44 2.51 -23.34
C ILE A 3 10.86 2.03 -23.61
N TYR A 4 11.71 2.87 -24.20
CA TYR A 4 13.15 2.63 -24.27
C TYR A 4 13.92 3.88 -23.84
N LEU A 5 15.17 3.66 -23.41
CA LEU A 5 16.09 4.74 -23.08
C LEU A 5 16.82 5.18 -24.36
N GLN A 6 16.66 6.43 -24.77
CA GLN A 6 17.39 7.00 -25.89
C GLN A 6 18.83 7.30 -25.44
N SER A 7 19.80 6.55 -25.98
CA SER A 7 21.20 6.61 -25.57
C SER A 7 21.87 7.96 -25.81
N THR A 8 21.45 8.72 -26.83
CA THR A 8 22.05 10.01 -27.18
C THR A 8 21.63 11.16 -26.27
N THR A 9 20.39 11.13 -25.77
CA THR A 9 19.82 12.21 -24.94
C THR A 9 19.64 11.81 -23.48
N GLY A 10 19.77 10.51 -23.16
CA GLY A 10 19.48 9.96 -21.84
C GLY A 10 17.99 9.97 -21.47
N ARG A 11 17.09 10.25 -22.42
CA ARG A 11 15.65 10.39 -22.14
C ARG A 11 14.90 9.07 -22.37
N TRP A 12 13.91 8.81 -21.53
CA TRP A 12 12.97 7.71 -21.75
C TRP A 12 11.92 8.13 -22.79
N ILE A 13 11.81 7.40 -23.89
CA ILE A 13 10.83 7.66 -24.95
C ILE A 13 9.75 6.59 -24.94
N VAL A 14 8.49 7.02 -24.94
CA VAL A 14 7.33 6.14 -25.12
C VAL A 14 7.02 6.03 -26.61
N CYS A 15 7.12 4.83 -27.17
CA CYS A 15 7.00 4.63 -28.63
C CYS A 15 5.76 3.86 -29.06
N TYR A 16 5.08 3.23 -28.12
CA TYR A 16 3.84 2.52 -28.40
C TYR A 16 2.91 2.64 -27.20
N PHE A 17 1.91 3.51 -27.32
CA PHE A 17 0.83 3.68 -26.37
C PHE A 17 -0.47 3.30 -27.08
N ASN A 18 -1.21 2.36 -26.52
CA ASN A 18 -2.54 2.00 -26.97
C ASN A 18 -3.47 2.28 -25.78
N ASP A 19 -4.35 3.26 -25.95
CA ASP A 19 -5.39 3.66 -25.01
C ASP A 19 -6.74 3.00 -25.30
N GLN A 20 -6.83 2.18 -26.37
CA GLN A 20 -8.03 1.42 -26.62
C GLN A 20 -8.12 0.24 -25.64
N HIS A 21 -9.16 0.29 -24.83
CA HIS A 21 -9.49 -0.77 -23.88
C HIS A 21 -10.71 -1.55 -24.40
N ASN A 22 -10.65 -2.87 -24.30
CA ASN A 22 -11.77 -3.76 -24.64
C ASN A 22 -12.83 -3.87 -23.52
N HIS A 23 -12.74 -3.02 -22.50
CA HIS A 23 -13.66 -2.93 -21.38
C HIS A 23 -13.67 -1.50 -20.85
N GLN A 24 -14.72 -1.15 -20.12
CA GLN A 24 -14.77 0.13 -19.42
C GLN A 24 -13.66 0.20 -18.37
N LEU A 25 -12.90 1.29 -18.38
CA LEU A 25 -12.00 1.60 -17.26
C LEU A 25 -12.86 1.94 -16.04
N LEU A 26 -12.68 1.19 -14.96
CA LEU A 26 -13.38 1.49 -13.71
C LEU A 26 -12.95 2.87 -13.20
N PRO A 27 -13.88 3.81 -12.96
CA PRO A 27 -13.53 5.08 -12.37
C PRO A 27 -13.10 4.84 -10.92
N GLY A 28 -11.83 5.13 -10.64
CA GLY A 28 -11.41 5.54 -9.30
C GLY A 28 -11.79 4.64 -8.13
N PHE A 29 -11.68 3.32 -8.25
CA PHE A 29 -11.52 2.45 -7.08
C PHE A 29 -10.30 1.58 -7.28
N GLY A 30 -9.13 2.18 -7.09
CA GLY A 30 -7.88 1.44 -7.04
C GLY A 30 -7.89 0.52 -5.83
N ARG A 31 -8.38 -0.71 -5.94
CA ARG A 31 -8.44 -1.62 -4.79
C ARG A 31 -8.31 -3.10 -5.07
N ILE A 32 -8.16 -3.50 -6.32
CA ILE A 32 -7.99 -4.93 -6.66
C ILE A 32 -6.50 -5.31 -6.67
N HIS A 33 -5.65 -4.39 -7.14
CA HIS A 33 -4.23 -4.67 -7.39
C HIS A 33 -3.32 -4.28 -6.22
N ARG A 34 -2.29 -5.09 -5.95
CA ARG A 34 -1.31 -4.84 -4.87
C ARG A 34 -0.63 -3.48 -5.00
N SER A 35 -0.40 -2.99 -6.21
CA SER A 35 0.23 -1.68 -6.45
C SER A 35 -0.64 -0.50 -5.99
N GLN A 36 -1.94 -0.72 -5.81
CA GLN A 36 -2.91 0.28 -5.33
C GLN A 36 -3.18 0.16 -3.82
N SER A 37 -2.80 -0.95 -3.19
CA SER A 37 -2.95 -1.19 -1.74
C SER A 37 -1.83 -0.55 -0.91
N LYS A 38 -1.55 0.75 -1.13
CA LYS A 38 -0.54 1.47 -0.34
C LYS A 38 -1.13 1.91 0.99
N ILE A 39 -0.47 1.51 2.08
CA ILE A 39 -0.78 2.01 3.41
C ILE A 39 -0.06 3.34 3.57
N THR A 40 -0.80 4.40 3.89
CA THR A 40 -0.23 5.73 4.09
C THR A 40 0.45 5.83 5.47
N GLU A 41 1.35 6.79 5.67
CA GLU A 41 1.93 7.02 7.01
C GLU A 41 0.88 7.38 8.08
N PRO A 42 -0.14 8.22 7.79
CA PRO A 42 -1.23 8.45 8.72
C PRO A 42 -1.97 7.17 9.13
N ASP A 43 -2.26 6.27 8.18
CA ASP A 43 -2.88 4.98 8.50
C ASP A 43 -1.97 4.13 9.41
N MET A 44 -0.64 4.15 9.18
CA MET A 44 0.32 3.43 10.03
C MET A 44 0.43 4.03 11.42
N GLU A 45 0.36 5.36 11.56
CA GLU A 45 0.41 6.01 12.87
C GLU A 45 -0.83 5.67 13.71
N GLU A 46 -2.02 5.62 13.08
CA GLU A 46 -3.23 5.12 13.72
C GLU A 46 -3.06 3.67 14.19
N VAL A 47 -2.55 2.79 13.32
CA VAL A 47 -2.28 1.38 13.68
C VAL A 47 -1.30 1.28 14.85
N ARG A 48 -0.22 2.06 14.88
CA ARG A 48 0.75 2.08 15.97
C ARG A 48 0.13 2.55 17.27
N SER A 49 -0.68 3.62 17.22
CA SER A 49 -1.40 4.15 18.38
C SER A 49 -2.34 3.10 18.98
N LEU A 50 -3.19 2.47 18.15
CA LEU A 50 -4.12 1.42 18.59
C LEU A 50 -3.39 0.19 19.13
N ARG A 51 -2.26 -0.20 18.51
CA ARG A 51 -1.43 -1.29 19.00
C ARG A 51 -0.77 -0.94 20.35
N ARG A 52 -0.35 0.30 20.56
CA ARG A 52 0.28 0.78 21.81
C ARG A 52 -0.66 0.69 23.00
N VAL A 53 -1.96 0.94 22.78
CA VAL A 53 -3.00 0.77 23.80
C VAL A 53 -3.50 -0.68 23.92
N GLY A 54 -2.84 -1.63 23.25
CA GLY A 54 -3.09 -3.06 23.40
C GLY A 54 -4.19 -3.64 22.51
N ILE A 55 -4.73 -2.88 21.56
CA ILE A 55 -5.77 -3.39 20.65
C ILE A 55 -5.13 -4.40 19.69
N LYS A 56 -5.77 -5.57 19.58
CA LYS A 56 -5.30 -6.65 18.71
C LYS A 56 -5.46 -6.28 17.24
N MET A 57 -4.50 -6.68 16.41
CA MET A 57 -4.48 -6.42 14.97
C MET A 57 -5.78 -6.76 14.20
N PRO A 58 -6.51 -7.85 14.50
CA PRO A 58 -7.79 -8.11 13.86
C PRO A 58 -8.85 -7.02 14.14
N HIS A 59 -8.86 -6.48 15.36
CA HIS A 59 -9.79 -5.40 15.74
C HIS A 59 -9.37 -4.07 15.14
N ILE A 60 -8.07 -3.79 15.06
CA ILE A 60 -7.56 -2.62 14.31
C ILE A 60 -8.04 -2.71 12.86
N TYR A 61 -7.82 -3.85 12.19
CA TYR A 61 -8.28 -3.99 10.80
C TYR A 61 -9.81 -3.89 10.64
N ALA A 62 -10.57 -4.35 11.64
CA ALA A 62 -12.02 -4.19 11.68
C ALA A 62 -12.44 -2.72 11.84
N SER A 63 -11.77 -1.92 12.67
CA SER A 63 -12.10 -0.49 12.83
C SER A 63 -11.90 0.30 11.54
N PHE A 64 -10.84 -0.03 10.77
CA PHE A 64 -10.65 0.53 9.43
C PHE A 64 -11.80 0.17 8.50
N ALA A 65 -12.32 -1.05 8.57
CA ALA A 65 -13.46 -1.50 7.78
C ALA A 65 -14.76 -0.79 8.19
N GLU A 66 -15.03 -0.67 9.48
CA GLU A 66 -16.19 0.05 10.00
C GLU A 66 -16.22 1.51 9.53
N ARG A 67 -15.07 2.20 9.59
CA ARG A 67 -14.93 3.61 9.18
C ARG A 67 -15.27 3.86 7.69
N VAL A 68 -15.05 2.88 6.84
CA VAL A 68 -15.20 2.99 5.38
C VAL A 68 -16.42 2.23 4.85
N GLY A 69 -17.28 1.71 5.73
CA GLY A 69 -18.52 1.01 5.35
C GLY A 69 -18.33 -0.47 4.96
N GLY A 70 -17.23 -1.09 5.38
CA GLY A 70 -16.99 -2.53 5.26
C GLY A 70 -15.60 -2.89 4.72
N TYR A 71 -15.24 -4.17 4.84
CA TYR A 71 -13.96 -4.69 4.38
C TYR A 71 -13.64 -4.45 2.90
N PRO A 72 -14.61 -4.52 1.95
CA PRO A 72 -14.35 -4.20 0.54
C PRO A 72 -13.84 -2.77 0.35
N TYR A 73 -14.11 -1.88 1.32
CA TYR A 73 -13.80 -0.48 1.25
C TYR A 73 -12.56 -0.06 2.06
N VAL A 74 -11.79 -1.00 2.59
CA VAL A 74 -10.49 -0.70 3.23
C VAL A 74 -9.42 -0.43 2.17
N GLY A 75 -8.66 0.67 2.32
CA GLY A 75 -7.68 1.15 1.33
C GLY A 75 -6.52 0.20 1.05
N PHE A 76 -6.34 -0.82 1.90
CA PHE A 76 -5.23 -1.76 1.83
C PHE A 76 -5.67 -3.16 2.28
N LYS A 77 -4.93 -4.17 1.80
CA LYS A 77 -5.14 -5.55 2.19
C LYS A 77 -4.61 -5.78 3.61
N LYS A 78 -5.33 -6.59 4.40
CA LYS A 78 -4.87 -7.09 5.70
C LYS A 78 -3.41 -7.58 5.66
N LYS A 79 -3.06 -8.39 4.65
CA LYS A 79 -1.68 -8.90 4.47
C LYS A 79 -0.62 -7.80 4.31
N ALA A 80 -0.94 -6.71 3.61
CA ALA A 80 -0.01 -5.59 3.44
C ALA A 80 0.32 -4.93 4.79
N LEU A 81 -0.69 -4.82 5.68
CA LEU A 81 -0.54 -4.26 7.02
C LEU A 81 0.39 -5.12 7.88
N TYR A 82 0.17 -6.44 7.90
CA TYR A 82 1.05 -7.37 8.61
C TYR A 82 2.48 -7.35 8.08
N ASN A 83 2.65 -7.31 6.76
CA ASN A 83 3.98 -7.26 6.15
C ASN A 83 4.73 -5.99 6.56
N ARG A 84 4.05 -4.83 6.57
CA ARG A 84 4.67 -3.56 6.95
C ARG A 84 5.11 -3.55 8.41
N LEU A 85 4.24 -4.01 9.31
CA LEU A 85 4.56 -4.16 10.73
C LEU A 85 5.69 -5.17 10.98
N HIS A 86 5.73 -6.26 10.23
CA HIS A 86 6.81 -7.25 10.34
C HIS A 86 8.15 -6.68 9.84
N GLY A 87 8.14 -5.82 8.82
CA GLY A 87 9.32 -5.06 8.39
C GLY A 87 9.81 -4.11 9.48
N GLU A 88 8.94 -3.28 10.05
CA GLU A 88 9.30 -2.34 11.12
C GLU A 88 9.92 -3.04 12.34
N ASN A 89 9.40 -4.21 12.72
CA ASN A 89 9.98 -4.98 13.82
C ASN A 89 11.41 -5.48 13.50
N LYS A 90 11.73 -5.76 12.23
CA LYS A 90 13.09 -6.15 11.82
C LYS A 90 14.04 -4.95 11.80
N ASP A 91 13.56 -3.80 11.36
CA ASP A 91 14.34 -2.56 11.31
C ASP A 91 14.63 -2.04 12.73
N GLY A 92 13.70 -2.21 13.68
CA GLY A 92 13.88 -1.84 15.08
C GLY A 92 14.83 -2.73 15.89
N VAL A 93 15.07 -3.97 15.46
CA VAL A 93 16.04 -4.89 16.11
C VAL A 93 17.49 -4.43 15.89
N GLY A 94 17.77 -3.62 14.86
CA GLY A 94 19.09 -3.03 14.62
C GLY A 94 19.51 -1.96 15.63
N HIS A 95 18.58 -1.35 16.38
CA HIS A 95 18.88 -0.28 17.33
C HIS A 95 18.97 -0.72 18.80
N ALA A 96 18.56 -1.96 19.12
CA ALA A 96 18.55 -2.48 20.48
C ALA A 96 19.82 -3.26 20.87
N ALA A 97 20.78 -3.42 19.95
CA ALA A 97 22.01 -4.20 20.15
C ALA A 97 23.25 -3.37 20.56
N LEU A 98 23.07 -2.09 20.89
CA LEU A 98 24.15 -1.21 21.39
C LEU A 98 23.70 -0.50 22.68
N LYS A 99 23.70 -1.24 23.79
CA LYS A 99 23.85 -0.70 25.14
C LYS A 99 24.64 -1.68 25.98
#